data_AF-A0ABD1W8S5-F1
#
_entry.id   AF-A0ABD1W8S5-F1
#
_cell.length_a   1.000
_cell.length_b   1.000
_cell.length_c   1.000
_cell.angle_alpha   90.00
_cell.angle_beta   90.00
_cell.angle_gamma   90.00
#
_symmetry.space_group_name_H-M   'P 1'
#
loop_
_entity.id
_entity.type
_entity.pdbx_description
1 polymer ?
#
loop_
_entity_poly.entity_id
_entity_poly.type
_entity_poly.pdbx_seq_one_letter_code
_entity_poly.pdbx_strand_id
1 'polypeptide(L)'
;MVELLTGQKAISSIRSQDQGKSLATNFLQSMEENSLLDILDVVVLKEGRKEEIVAIAQLARRCLYLNGKRRPKMKEVAAKLEAIQGSSVQDNVGHTELTPLNS
;
A
#
# COMPACT_ATOMS: atom_id res chain seq x y z
N MET A 1 -4.73 4.46 6.50
CA MET A 1 -4.02 3.85 5.34
C MET A 1 -3.10 4.85 4.69
N VAL A 2 -3.61 5.94 4.09
CA VAL A 2 -2.75 6.92 3.39
C VAL A 2 -1.73 7.59 4.32
N GLU A 3 -2.13 7.95 5.53
CA GLU A 3 -1.20 8.52 6.52
C GLU A 3 -0.03 7.57 6.84
N LEU A 4 -0.29 6.26 6.91
CA LEU A 4 0.74 5.26 7.18
C LEU A 4 1.69 5.06 5.98
N LEU A 5 1.16 5.10 4.76
CA LEU A 5 1.97 4.96 3.54
C LEU A 5 2.89 6.16 3.30
N THR A 6 2.45 7.35 3.72
CA THR A 6 3.11 8.63 3.38
C THR A 6 3.87 9.25 4.55
N GLY A 7 3.63 8.77 5.79
CA GLY A 7 4.14 9.41 7.01
C GLY A 7 3.50 10.78 7.31
N GLN A 8 2.54 11.24 6.49
CA GLN A 8 1.92 12.55 6.59
C GLN A 8 0.59 12.49 7.35
N LYS A 9 0.29 13.53 8.14
CA LYS A 9 -1.02 13.65 8.80
C LYS A 9 -2.11 14.05 7.81
N ALA A 10 -3.30 13.48 7.95
CA ALA A 10 -4.45 13.76 7.07
C ALA A 10 -4.87 15.24 7.10
N ILE A 11 -4.65 15.90 8.24
CA ILE A 11 -4.86 17.33 8.44
C ILE A 11 -3.55 17.90 8.98
N SER A 12 -2.79 18.62 8.15
CA SER A 12 -1.65 19.41 8.62
C SER A 12 -2.17 20.70 9.26
N SER A 13 -1.73 20.98 10.49
CA SER A 13 -2.05 22.24 11.20
C SER A 13 -1.41 23.47 10.50
N ILE A 14 -0.35 23.23 9.74
CA ILE A 14 0.30 24.25 8.89
C ILE A 14 -0.52 24.35 7.60
N ARG A 15 -1.64 25.07 7.65
CA ARG A 15 -2.25 25.62 6.45
C ARG A 15 -1.40 26.79 5.96
N SER A 16 -0.25 26.50 5.36
CA SER A 16 0.36 27.45 4.45
C SER A 16 -0.61 27.66 3.29
N GLN A 17 -0.90 28.93 3.00
CA GLN A 17 -1.95 29.43 2.11
C GLN A 17 -1.96 28.86 0.68
N ASP A 18 -0.99 28.02 0.29
CA ASP A 18 -0.70 27.66 -1.10
C ASP A 18 -1.00 26.19 -1.47
N GLN A 19 -1.38 25.33 -0.51
CA GLN A 19 -1.60 23.88 -0.75
C GLN A 19 -2.98 23.38 -0.29
N GLY A 20 -4.06 23.96 -0.82
CA GLY A 20 -5.45 23.64 -0.42
C GLY A 20 -5.95 22.20 -0.67
N LYS A 21 -5.09 21.24 -1.03
CA LYS A 21 -5.47 19.85 -1.31
C LYS A 21 -5.28 18.98 -0.06
N SER A 22 -6.34 18.29 0.35
CA SER A 22 -6.27 17.29 1.41
C SER A 22 -5.27 16.18 1.06
N LEU A 23 -4.70 15.50 2.06
CA LEU A 23 -3.82 14.34 1.84
C LEU A 23 -4.48 13.28 0.96
N ALA A 24 -5.80 13.08 1.13
CA ALA A 24 -6.58 12.17 0.29
C ALA A 24 -6.61 12.62 -1.19
N THR A 25 -6.81 13.91 -1.45
CA THR A 25 -6.81 14.47 -2.81
C THR A 25 -5.42 14.34 -3.45
N ASN A 26 -4.36 14.67 -2.71
CA ASN A 26 -2.98 14.55 -3.20
C ASN A 26 -2.62 13.09 -3.52
N PHE A 27 -2.99 12.17 -2.63
CA PHE A 27 -2.78 10.74 -2.84
C PHE A 27 -3.51 10.22 -4.08
N LEU A 28 -4.78 10.61 -4.28
CA LEU A 28 -5.54 10.19 -5.46
C LEU A 28 -4.92 10.73 -6.76
N GLN A 29 -4.46 11.98 -6.76
CA GLN A 29 -3.78 12.57 -7.91
C GLN A 29 -2.46 11.83 -8.21
N SER A 30 -1.65 11.54 -7.19
CA SER A 30 -0.38 10.81 -7.37
C SER A 30 -0.62 9.40 -7.92
N MET A 31 -1.73 8.76 -7.53
CA MET A 31 -2.15 7.46 -8.06
C MET A 31 -2.64 7.51 -9.51
N GLU A 32 -3.11 8.65 -9.99
CA GLU A 32 -3.55 8.88 -11.38
C GLU A 32 -2.37 9.23 -12.29
N GLU A 33 -1.42 10.01 -11.77
CA GLU A 33 -0.18 10.40 -12.45
C GLU A 33 0.92 9.32 -12.40
N ASN A 34 0.64 8.17 -11.75
CA ASN A 34 1.60 7.08 -11.54
C ASN A 34 2.87 7.52 -10.77
N SER A 35 2.76 8.55 -9.95
CA SER A 35 3.79 9.14 -9.09
C SER A 35 3.67 8.72 -7.63
N LEU A 36 3.04 7.56 -7.35
CA LEU A 36 2.86 7.04 -5.99
C LEU A 36 4.17 7.00 -5.19
N LEU A 37 5.28 6.62 -5.82
CA LEU A 37 6.57 6.47 -5.15
C LEU A 37 7.08 7.80 -4.56
N ASP A 38 6.68 8.93 -5.14
CA ASP A 38 7.16 10.26 -4.74
C ASP A 38 6.52 10.74 -3.43
N ILE A 39 5.39 10.14 -3.04
CA ILE A 39 4.66 10.51 -1.82
C ILE A 39 4.80 9.48 -0.70
N LEU A 40 5.44 8.33 -0.96
CA LEU A 40 5.64 7.29 0.04
C LEU A 40 6.69 7.70 1.07
N ASP A 41 6.48 7.28 2.31
CA ASP A 41 7.47 7.44 3.36
C ASP A 41 8.75 6.65 3.04
N VAL A 42 9.90 7.23 3.36
CA VAL A 42 11.21 6.63 3.10
C VAL A 42 11.38 5.28 3.82
N VAL A 43 10.78 5.10 5.00
CA VAL A 43 10.81 3.84 5.74
C VAL A 43 9.96 2.80 5.01
N VAL A 44 8.77 3.19 4.53
CA VAL A 44 7.90 2.30 3.74
C VAL A 44 8.61 1.84 2.46
N LEU A 45 9.30 2.74 1.75
CA LEU A 45 10.08 2.39 0.55
C LEU A 45 11.27 1.46 0.82
N LYS A 46 11.88 1.57 2.01
CA LYS A 46 13.05 0.76 2.38
C LYS A 46 12.70 -0.61 2.93
N GLU A 47 11.63 -0.70 3.71
CA GLU A 47 11.28 -1.91 4.46
C GLU A 47 10.15 -2.72 3.82
N GLY A 48 9.26 -2.07 3.06
CA GLY A 48 8.11 -2.73 2.45
C GLY A 48 8.43 -3.37 1.10
N ARG A 49 7.82 -4.52 0.81
CA ARG A 49 7.89 -5.10 -0.54
C ARG A 49 7.06 -4.26 -1.50
N LYS A 50 7.60 -3.97 -2.68
CA LYS A 50 6.98 -3.06 -3.66
C LYS A 50 5.58 -3.52 -4.04
N GLU A 51 5.37 -4.82 -4.19
CA GLU A 51 4.11 -5.44 -4.56
C GLU A 51 3.04 -5.22 -3.49
N GLU A 52 3.42 -5.36 -2.21
CA GLU A 52 2.53 -5.12 -1.07
C GLU A 52 2.17 -3.65 -0.94
N ILE A 53 3.17 -2.76 -1.06
CA ILE A 53 2.97 -1.31 -1.04
C ILE A 53 1.97 -0.90 -2.12
N VAL A 54 2.15 -1.39 -3.35
CA VAL A 54 1.24 -1.12 -4.46
C VAL A 54 -0.16 -1.67 -4.18
N ALA A 55 -0.28 -2.89 -3.64
CA ALA A 55 -1.57 -3.48 -3.29
C ALA A 55 -2.30 -2.68 -2.21
N ILE A 56 -1.60 -2.25 -1.15
CA ILE A 56 -2.14 -1.41 -0.08
C ILE A 56 -2.54 -0.04 -0.63
N ALA A 57 -1.72 0.56 -1.50
CA ALA A 57 -2.03 1.85 -2.12
C ALA A 57 -3.27 1.78 -3.02
N GLN A 58 -3.41 0.72 -3.81
CA GLN A 58 -4.62 0.48 -4.60
C GLN A 58 -5.86 0.26 -3.73
N LEU A 59 -5.72 -0.42 -2.60
CA LEU A 59 -6.81 -0.58 -1.62
C LEU A 59 -7.19 0.77 -1.01
N ALA A 60 -6.21 1.57 -0.59
CA ALA A 60 -6.44 2.93 -0.08
C ALA A 60 -7.16 3.81 -1.10
N ARG A 61 -6.77 3.75 -2.38
CA ARG A 61 -7.44 4.47 -3.48
C ARG A 61 -8.92 4.10 -3.57
N ARG A 62 -9.27 2.82 -3.46
CA ARG A 62 -10.67 2.37 -3.50
C ARG A 62 -11.46 2.85 -2.27
N CYS A 63 -10.85 2.89 -1.10
CA CYS A 63 -11.46 3.43 0.12
C CYS A 63 -11.78 4.93 0.00
N LEU A 64 -10.99 5.67 -0.79
CA LEU A 64 -11.13 7.11 -0.99
C LEU A 64 -12.08 7.51 -2.13
N TYR A 65 -12.77 6.57 -2.79
CA TYR A 65 -13.72 6.94 -3.85
C TYR A 65 -14.79 7.91 -3.34
N LEU A 66 -15.03 9.00 -4.08
CA LEU A 66 -16.07 9.98 -3.73
C LEU A 66 -17.46 9.33 -3.68
N ASN A 67 -17.73 8.43 -4.61
CA ASN A 67 -18.95 7.62 -4.58
C ASN A 67 -18.84 6.52 -3.50
N GLY A 68 -19.57 6.72 -2.39
CA GLY A 68 -19.62 5.78 -1.26
C GLY A 68 -20.04 4.36 -1.64
N LYS A 69 -20.86 4.18 -2.68
CA LYS A 69 -21.28 2.84 -3.16
C LYS A 69 -20.15 2.05 -3.80
N ARG A 70 -19.07 2.72 -4.23
CA ARG A 70 -17.86 2.09 -4.80
C ARG A 70 -16.80 1.80 -3.75
N ARG A 71 -16.97 2.30 -2.52
CA ARG A 71 -16.03 2.02 -1.44
C ARG A 71 -16.21 0.57 -0.98
N PRO A 72 -15.11 -0.15 -0.73
CA PRO A 72 -15.20 -1.47 -0.12
C PRO A 72 -15.78 -1.35 1.30
N LYS A 73 -16.51 -2.38 1.74
CA LYS A 73 -16.90 -2.50 3.14
C LYS A 73 -15.66 -2.78 3.99
N MET A 74 -15.67 -2.38 5.26
CA MET A 74 -14.52 -2.58 6.15
C MET A 74 -14.10 -4.05 6.28
N LYS A 75 -15.05 -4.99 6.21
CA LYS A 75 -14.76 -6.43 6.17
C LYS A 75 -13.92 -6.85 4.95
N GLU A 76 -14.15 -6.22 3.80
CA GLU A 76 -13.41 -6.50 2.57
C GLU A 76 -12.03 -5.84 2.60
N VAL A 77 -11.92 -4.69 3.27
CA VAL A 77 -10.64 -4.03 3.54
C VAL A 77 -9.78 -4.92 4.45
N ALA A 78 -10.34 -5.42 5.57
CA ALA A 78 -9.64 -6.31 6.48
C ALA A 78 -9.17 -7.59 5.79
N ALA A 79 -10.06 -8.29 5.07
CA ALA A 79 -9.73 -9.51 4.35
C ALA A 79 -8.61 -9.30 3.31
N LYS A 80 -8.59 -8.14 2.62
CA LYS A 80 -7.50 -7.82 1.69
C LYS A 80 -6.18 -7.53 2.39
N LEU A 81 -6.21 -6.84 3.53
CA LEU A 81 -4.99 -6.58 4.30
C LEU A 81 -4.41 -7.88 4.85
N GLU A 82 -5.25 -8.78 5.35
CA GLU A 82 -4.84 -10.12 5.79
C GLU A 82 -4.23 -10.93 4.65
N ALA A 83 -4.82 -10.88 3.45
CA ALA A 83 -4.28 -11.56 2.27
C ALA A 83 -2.89 -11.02 1.89
N ILE A 84 -2.71 -9.70 1.92
CA ILE A 84 -1.41 -9.04 1.62
C ILE A 84 -0.34 -9.49 2.64
N GLN A 85 -0.68 -9.47 3.94
CA GLN A 85 0.22 -9.91 5.00
C GLN A 85 0.53 -11.43 4.91
N GLY A 86 -0.46 -12.25 4.56
CA GLY A 86 -0.32 -13.69 4.40
C GLY A 86 0.51 -14.10 3.19
N SER A 87 0.55 -13.29 2.13
CA SER A 87 1.43 -13.50 0.97
C SER A 87 2.92 -13.28 1.26
N SER A 88 3.30 -13.03 2.51
CA SER A 88 4.71 -13.02 2.98
C SER A 88 5.26 -14.43 3.23
N VAL A 89 4.41 -15.45 3.26
CA VAL A 89 4.79 -16.84 3.56
C VAL A 89 4.96 -17.65 2.27
N GLN A 90 5.87 -17.23 1.39
CA GLN A 90 6.46 -18.11 0.36
C GLN A 90 7.91 -17.71 0.10
N ASP A 91 8.76 -17.84 1.11
CA ASP A 91 10.21 -18.01 0.94
C ASP A 91 10.70 -18.99 2.01
N ASN A 92 10.55 -20.30 1.72
CA ASN A 92 11.40 -21.41 2.17
C ASN A 92 10.75 -22.75 1.82
N VAL A 93 11.02 -23.26 0.61
CA VAL A 93 11.27 -24.70 0.47
C VAL A 93 12.64 -24.80 -0.20
N GLY A 94 13.67 -24.93 0.62
CA GLY A 94 14.99 -25.32 0.15
C GLY A 94 14.87 -26.67 -0.54
N HIS A 95 15.08 -26.67 -1.86
CA HIS A 95 15.38 -27.88 -2.59
C HIS A 95 16.88 -28.16 -2.39
N THR A 96 17.24 -28.73 -1.23
CA THR A 96 18.53 -29.40 -1.08
C THR A 96 18.34 -30.89 -1.32
N GLU A 97 19.12 -31.36 -2.31
CA GLU A 97 19.62 -32.72 -2.52
C GLU A 97 18.64 -33.82 -2.91
N LEU A 98 18.67 -34.17 -4.20
CA LEU A 98 18.81 -35.57 -4.63
C LEU A 98 19.66 -35.62 -5.90
N THR A 99 20.96 -35.91 -5.75
CA THR A 99 21.74 -36.65 -6.76
C THR A 99 22.16 -38.00 -6.18
N PRO A 100 22.40 -39.02 -7.05
CA PRO A 100 21.88 -40.37 -6.85
C PRO A 100 22.94 -41.40 -6.41
N LEU A 101 22.52 -42.53 -5.80
CA LEU A 101 23.38 -43.72 -5.70
C LEU A 101 22.58 -45.03 -5.51
N ASN A 102 22.29 -45.73 -6.62
CA ASN A 102 22.21 -47.19 -6.84
C ASN A 102 21.44 -47.45 -8.16
N SER A 103 21.82 -48.30 -9.11
CA SER A 103 22.72 -49.46 -9.17
C SER A 103 23.53 -49.46 -10.48
#